data_AF-A0A7M2ZLQ5-F1
#
_entry.id   AF-A0A7M2ZLQ5-F1
#
_cell.length_a   1.000
_cell.length_b   1.000
_cell.length_c   1.000
_cell.angle_alpha   90.00
_cell.angle_beta   90.00
_cell.angle_gamma   90.00
#
_symmetry.space_group_name_H-M   'P 1'
#
loop_
_entity.id
_entity.type
_entity.pdbx_description
1 polymer ?
#
loop_
_entity_poly.entity_id
_entity_poly.type
_entity_poly.pdbx_seq_one_letter_code
_entity_poly.pdbx_strand_id
1 'polypeptide(L)'
;YAVAPILGYDKDLSDRFNLIANQWGATLAGIKPWALSANAAAARGDLGLGSAAVREALGGSGALYSRDSILGAVSQASGIPSGAIIERGANANGDYVRYADGTQMCWFNASVTDQAIDVPYGSLFTGTRSWSFPIAFSGSPTVNPGLFRWGTGAGWGTVGGIASATAATLRGFDIVSRAAGTATVISASAMGRWF
;
A
#
# COMPACT_ATOMS: atom_id res chain seq x y z
N TYR A 1 -65.68 22.82 29.80
CA TYR A 1 -65.15 22.17 28.60
C TYR A 1 -64.96 23.22 27.53
N ALA A 2 -63.74 23.75 27.41
CA ALA A 2 -63.42 24.69 26.34
C ALA A 2 -63.28 23.88 25.05
N VAL A 3 -64.26 24.01 24.17
CA VAL A 3 -64.20 23.44 22.81
C VAL A 3 -63.20 24.31 22.05
N ALA A 4 -62.01 23.78 21.77
CA ALA A 4 -61.09 24.41 20.83
C ALA A 4 -61.84 24.59 19.49
N PRO A 5 -61.76 25.76 18.82
CA PRO A 5 -62.47 25.97 17.58
C PRO A 5 -61.98 24.97 16.53
N ILE A 6 -62.91 24.22 15.92
CA ILE A 6 -62.66 23.27 14.83
C ILE A 6 -61.81 23.87 13.69
N LEU A 7 -61.92 25.20 13.49
CA LEU A 7 -61.17 25.97 12.49
C LEU A 7 -59.65 26.09 12.74
N GLY A 8 -59.18 25.81 13.96
CA GLY A 8 -57.74 25.88 14.29
C GLY A 8 -56.94 24.67 13.81
N TYR A 9 -57.57 23.49 13.81
CA TYR A 9 -56.94 22.23 13.40
C TYR A 9 -56.65 22.18 11.90
N ASP A 10 -57.58 22.68 11.07
CA ASP A 10 -57.40 22.71 9.62
C ASP A 10 -56.25 23.64 9.19
N LYS A 11 -56.10 24.76 9.90
CA LYS A 11 -54.98 25.70 9.68
C LYS A 11 -53.65 25.09 10.12
N ASP A 12 -53.59 24.47 11.30
CA ASP A 12 -52.35 23.85 11.77
C ASP A 12 -51.90 22.72 10.84
N LEU A 13 -52.82 21.86 10.38
CA LEU A 13 -52.52 20.83 9.39
C LEU A 13 -52.01 21.43 8.07
N SER A 14 -52.64 22.48 7.57
CA SER A 14 -52.19 23.18 6.36
C SER A 14 -50.79 23.78 6.53
N ASP A 15 -50.51 24.36 7.69
CA ASP A 15 -49.20 24.93 8.01
C ASP A 15 -48.13 23.81 8.13
N ARG A 16 -48.48 22.65 8.72
CA ARG A 16 -47.62 21.46 8.77
C ARG A 16 -47.30 20.91 7.37
N PHE A 17 -48.28 20.84 6.47
CA PHE A 17 -48.05 20.40 5.10
C PHE A 17 -47.16 21.38 4.32
N ASN A 18 -47.38 22.68 4.48
CA ASN A 18 -46.53 23.70 3.87
C ASN A 18 -45.09 23.63 4.38
N LEU A 19 -44.90 23.37 5.68
CA LEU A 19 -43.56 23.16 6.25
C LEU A 19 -42.86 21.94 5.63
N ILE A 20 -43.57 20.82 5.45
CA ILE A 20 -43.01 19.64 4.80
C ILE A 20 -42.64 19.94 3.34
N ALA A 21 -43.51 20.62 2.59
CA ALA A 21 -43.24 21.00 1.21
C ALA A 21 -42.04 21.95 1.09
N ASN A 22 -41.92 22.94 1.97
CA ASN A 22 -40.80 23.88 1.98
C ASN A 22 -39.49 23.22 2.40
N GLN A 23 -39.54 22.28 3.35
CA GLN A 23 -38.35 21.63 3.88
C GLN A 23 -37.86 20.49 2.98
N TRP A 24 -38.77 19.72 2.37
CA TRP A 24 -38.44 18.47 1.68
C TRP A 24 -38.89 18.42 0.22
N GLY A 25 -39.69 19.38 -0.26
CA GLY A 25 -40.29 19.34 -1.60
C GLY A 25 -39.26 19.28 -2.72
N ALA A 26 -38.18 20.05 -2.64
CA ALA A 26 -37.09 20.01 -3.61
C ALA A 26 -36.33 18.66 -3.58
N THR A 27 -36.11 18.10 -2.39
CA THR A 27 -35.46 16.79 -2.20
C THR A 27 -36.30 15.67 -2.78
N LEU A 28 -37.61 15.65 -2.49
CA LEU A 28 -38.54 14.63 -3.00
C LEU A 28 -38.71 14.72 -4.51
N ALA A 29 -38.78 15.94 -5.06
CA ALA A 29 -38.88 16.18 -6.50
C ALA A 29 -37.63 15.76 -7.27
N GLY A 30 -36.48 15.68 -6.59
CA GLY A 30 -35.21 15.23 -7.17
C GLY A 30 -35.08 13.70 -7.29
N ILE A 31 -35.93 12.93 -6.59
CA ILE A 31 -35.89 11.46 -6.62
C ILE A 31 -36.50 10.96 -7.95
N LYS A 32 -35.75 10.12 -8.67
CA LYS A 32 -36.16 9.51 -9.93
C LYS A 32 -36.31 7.99 -9.77
N PRO A 33 -37.10 7.31 -10.61
CA PRO A 33 -37.27 5.86 -10.54
C PRO A 33 -35.94 5.13 -10.84
N TRP A 34 -35.41 4.43 -9.85
CA TRP A 34 -34.17 3.64 -9.98
C TRP A 34 -34.22 2.55 -11.06
N ALA A 35 -35.43 2.08 -11.37
CA ALA A 35 -35.67 1.04 -12.38
C ALA A 35 -35.41 1.52 -13.82
N LEU A 36 -35.30 2.84 -14.05
CA LEU A 36 -35.04 3.43 -15.35
C LEU A 36 -33.56 3.80 -15.56
N SER A 37 -32.71 3.56 -14.56
CA SER A 37 -31.31 3.99 -14.57
C SER A 37 -30.42 3.04 -15.38
N ALA A 38 -29.52 3.59 -16.19
CA ALA A 38 -28.68 2.83 -17.12
C ALA A 38 -27.69 1.85 -16.44
N ASN A 39 -27.39 2.05 -15.15
CA ASN A 39 -26.57 1.15 -14.34
C ASN A 39 -26.81 1.41 -12.85
N ALA A 40 -26.26 0.53 -12.01
CA ALA A 40 -26.39 0.62 -10.56
C ALA A 40 -25.82 1.92 -9.96
N ALA A 41 -24.84 2.58 -10.62
CA ALA A 41 -24.31 3.86 -10.13
C ALA A 41 -25.28 5.01 -10.40
N ALA A 42 -25.87 5.05 -11.59
CA ALA A 42 -26.93 5.99 -11.93
C ALA A 42 -28.18 5.79 -11.05
N ALA A 43 -28.58 4.55 -10.79
CA ALA A 43 -29.71 4.22 -9.90
C ALA A 43 -29.55 4.79 -8.49
N ARG A 44 -28.34 4.77 -7.93
CA ARG A 44 -28.08 5.37 -6.61
C ARG A 44 -28.19 6.90 -6.63
N GLY A 45 -27.67 7.53 -7.68
CA GLY A 45 -27.82 8.98 -7.88
C GLY A 45 -29.29 9.38 -8.04
N ASP A 46 -30.04 8.60 -8.82
CA ASP A 46 -31.47 8.79 -9.06
C ASP A 46 -32.32 8.61 -7.79
N LEU A 47 -31.91 7.75 -6.86
CA LEU A 47 -32.54 7.61 -5.53
C LEU A 47 -32.18 8.74 -4.55
N GLY A 48 -31.38 9.72 -4.95
CA GLY A 48 -30.87 10.76 -4.03
C GLY A 48 -29.86 10.23 -3.01
N LEU A 49 -29.39 8.98 -3.18
CA LEU A 49 -28.34 8.38 -2.39
C LEU A 49 -26.99 8.88 -2.94
N GLY A 50 -26.61 10.10 -2.55
CA GLY A 50 -25.29 10.64 -2.86
C GLY A 50 -24.16 9.71 -2.39
N SER A 51 -22.93 9.95 -2.83
CA SER A 51 -21.75 9.19 -2.38
C SER A 51 -21.58 9.14 -0.85
N ALA A 52 -22.20 10.09 -0.14
CA ALA A 52 -22.30 10.09 1.32
C ALA A 52 -23.30 9.07 1.90
N ALA A 53 -24.46 8.86 1.26
CA ALA A 53 -25.47 7.91 1.72
C ALA A 53 -25.08 6.45 1.43
N VAL A 54 -24.24 6.23 0.40
CA VAL A 54 -23.68 4.89 0.11
C VAL A 54 -22.81 4.37 1.26
N ARG A 55 -22.09 5.24 1.98
CA ARG A 55 -21.24 4.84 3.11
C ARG A 55 -22.05 4.32 4.29
N GLU A 56 -23.13 5.01 4.65
CA GLU A 56 -24.05 4.58 5.71
C GLU A 56 -24.89 3.35 5.30
N ALA A 57 -25.31 3.28 4.03
CA ALA A 57 -26.15 2.19 3.52
C ALA A 57 -25.43 0.83 3.37
N LEU A 58 -24.10 0.81 3.27
CA LEU A 58 -23.30 -0.42 3.23
C LEU A 58 -22.91 -0.93 4.63
N GLY A 59 -23.44 -0.32 5.71
CA GLY A 59 -23.35 -0.84 7.07
C GLY A 59 -21.95 -0.79 7.70
N GLY A 60 -21.04 0.01 7.15
CA GLY A 60 -19.69 0.15 7.68
C GLY A 60 -19.33 1.61 7.86
N SER A 61 -18.98 2.00 9.09
CA SER A 61 -18.26 3.24 9.41
C SER A 61 -16.84 3.31 8.80
N GLY A 62 -16.51 2.44 7.82
CA GLY A 62 -15.20 2.26 7.21
C GLY A 62 -15.11 2.79 5.79
N ALA A 63 -13.89 3.10 5.34
CA ALA A 63 -13.62 3.56 3.98
C ALA A 63 -14.01 2.50 2.94
N LEU A 64 -14.66 2.91 1.84
CA LEU A 64 -14.92 2.07 0.69
C LEU A 64 -13.63 1.94 -0.13
N TYR A 65 -13.08 0.73 -0.24
CA TYR A 65 -11.98 0.45 -1.16
C TYR A 65 -12.53 0.30 -2.59
N SER A 66 -11.88 0.96 -3.56
CA SER A 66 -12.17 0.82 -4.98
C SER A 66 -10.97 0.23 -5.71
N ARG A 67 -11.09 -0.05 -7.01
CA ARG A 67 -9.94 -0.41 -7.86
C ARG A 67 -8.80 0.63 -7.76
N ASP A 68 -9.15 1.89 -7.54
CA ASP A 68 -8.20 3.01 -7.48
C ASP A 68 -7.45 3.05 -6.14
N SER A 69 -7.94 2.33 -5.10
CA SER A 69 -7.23 2.18 -3.82
C SER A 69 -6.37 0.92 -3.74
N ILE A 70 -6.31 0.09 -4.79
CA ILE A 70 -5.51 -1.15 -4.76
C ILE A 70 -4.02 -0.83 -4.95
N LEU A 71 -3.69 -0.06 -6.00
CA LEU A 71 -2.31 0.27 -6.37
C LEU A 71 -2.12 1.79 -6.39
N GLY A 72 -1.19 2.29 -5.59
CA GLY A 72 -0.90 3.71 -5.45
C GLY A 72 0.07 3.98 -4.30
N ALA A 73 0.23 5.24 -3.91
CA ALA A 73 1.03 5.56 -2.73
C ALA A 73 0.39 4.97 -1.47
N VAL A 74 1.16 4.21 -0.69
CA VAL A 74 0.72 3.64 0.59
C VAL A 74 1.05 4.65 1.69
N SER A 75 0.08 4.95 2.54
CA SER A 75 0.24 5.85 3.69
C SER A 75 -0.59 5.37 4.86
N GLN A 76 -0.18 5.78 6.07
CA GLN A 76 -0.89 5.48 7.32
C GLN A 76 -0.82 6.66 8.28
N ALA A 77 -1.78 6.72 9.20
CA ALA A 77 -1.71 7.58 10.38
C ALA A 77 -2.05 6.74 11.62
N SER A 78 -1.16 6.74 12.62
CA SER A 78 -1.33 6.01 13.89
C SER A 78 -1.68 4.53 13.73
N GLY A 79 -1.10 3.86 12.73
CA GLY A 79 -1.32 2.45 12.42
C GLY A 79 -2.57 2.18 11.55
N ILE A 80 -3.29 3.22 11.14
CA ILE A 80 -4.49 3.12 10.30
C ILE A 80 -4.12 3.47 8.85
N PRO A 81 -4.31 2.55 7.89
CA PRO A 81 -4.09 2.85 6.48
C PRO A 81 -4.96 4.01 5.99
N SER A 82 -4.34 4.96 5.30
CA SER A 82 -5.00 6.14 4.72
C SER A 82 -4.81 6.27 3.21
N GLY A 83 -3.95 5.44 2.62
CA GLY A 83 -3.62 5.44 1.19
C GLY A 83 -4.05 4.16 0.48
N ALA A 84 -3.33 3.82 -0.60
CA ALA A 84 -3.57 2.56 -1.33
C ALA A 84 -3.15 1.33 -0.51
N ILE A 85 -3.57 0.14 -0.95
CA ILE A 85 -3.21 -1.15 -0.32
C ILE A 85 -1.77 -1.54 -0.68
N ILE A 86 -1.35 -1.30 -1.92
CA ILE A 86 -0.05 -1.71 -2.47
C ILE A 86 0.61 -0.51 -3.14
N GLU A 87 1.87 -0.27 -2.80
CA GLU A 87 2.77 0.62 -3.53
C GLU A 87 3.92 -0.22 -4.09
N ARG A 88 4.26 -0.03 -5.36
CA ARG A 88 5.40 -0.70 -6.00
C ARG A 88 6.22 0.33 -6.77
N GLY A 89 7.53 0.21 -6.67
CA GLY A 89 8.48 1.07 -7.36
C GLY A 89 9.84 0.40 -7.54
N ALA A 90 10.70 1.06 -8.28
CA ALA A 90 12.06 0.60 -8.58
C ALA A 90 13.00 1.80 -8.73
N ASN A 91 14.27 1.60 -8.39
CA ASN A 91 15.36 2.52 -8.71
C ASN A 91 16.67 1.75 -8.94
N ALA A 92 17.79 2.44 -9.08
CA ALA A 92 19.09 1.82 -9.34
C ALA A 92 19.53 0.81 -8.26
N ASN A 93 18.94 0.87 -7.07
CA ASN A 93 19.25 -0.01 -5.95
C ASN A 93 18.35 -1.25 -5.86
N GLY A 94 17.34 -1.38 -6.73
CA GLY A 94 16.43 -2.52 -6.79
C GLY A 94 14.96 -2.11 -6.82
N ASP A 95 14.10 -3.10 -6.56
CA ASP A 95 12.65 -2.99 -6.55
C ASP A 95 12.10 -3.05 -5.12
N TYR A 96 10.91 -2.49 -4.90
CA TYR A 96 10.21 -2.60 -3.64
C TYR A 96 8.70 -2.79 -3.77
N VAL A 97 8.09 -3.29 -2.69
CA VAL A 97 6.66 -3.20 -2.42
C VAL A 97 6.45 -2.72 -0.99
N ARG A 98 5.52 -1.77 -0.80
CA ARG A 98 4.91 -1.48 0.49
C ARG A 98 3.47 -1.95 0.49
N TYR A 99 3.04 -2.49 1.62
CA TYR A 99 1.68 -2.91 1.88
C TYR A 99 1.07 -2.03 2.98
N ALA A 100 -0.23 -1.76 2.88
CA ALA A 100 -0.98 -0.98 3.86
C ALA A 100 -0.89 -1.54 5.29
N ASP A 101 -0.68 -2.85 5.44
CA ASP A 101 -0.48 -3.51 6.73
C ASP A 101 0.85 -3.12 7.41
N GLY A 102 1.73 -2.39 6.73
CA GLY A 102 3.06 -1.99 7.20
C GLY A 102 4.20 -2.86 6.73
N THR A 103 3.92 -3.95 6.02
CA THR A 103 4.94 -4.83 5.44
C THR A 103 5.63 -4.12 4.28
N GLN A 104 6.96 -4.18 4.26
CA GLN A 104 7.79 -3.73 3.15
C GLN A 104 8.67 -4.87 2.68
N MET A 105 8.81 -5.01 1.37
CA MET A 105 9.76 -5.91 0.72
C MET A 105 10.64 -5.09 -0.21
N CYS A 106 11.95 -5.32 -0.16
CA CYS A 106 12.92 -4.81 -1.12
C CYS A 106 13.66 -6.00 -1.73
N TRP A 107 14.02 -5.97 -3.00
CA TRP A 107 14.88 -6.98 -3.60
C TRP A 107 15.68 -6.41 -4.77
N PHE A 108 16.76 -7.09 -5.12
CA PHE A 108 17.49 -6.79 -6.35
C PHE A 108 18.10 -8.06 -6.95
N ASN A 109 18.39 -7.98 -8.24
CA ASN A 109 19.21 -8.93 -8.97
C ASN A 109 20.12 -8.10 -9.88
N ALA A 110 21.44 -8.19 -9.67
CA ALA A 110 22.41 -7.38 -10.38
C ALA A 110 23.59 -8.23 -10.84
N SER A 111 24.15 -7.85 -11.99
CA SER A 111 25.44 -8.34 -12.48
C SER A 111 26.45 -7.21 -12.39
N VAL A 112 27.54 -7.42 -11.68
CA VAL A 112 28.54 -6.38 -11.37
C VAL A 112 29.94 -6.89 -11.65
N THR A 113 30.85 -6.02 -12.06
CA THR A 113 32.25 -6.38 -12.32
C THR A 113 33.20 -5.87 -11.24
N ASP A 114 32.70 -5.11 -10.26
CA ASP A 114 33.47 -4.50 -9.18
C ASP A 114 33.53 -5.37 -7.90
N GLN A 115 33.07 -6.62 -7.98
CA GLN A 115 33.08 -7.53 -6.83
C GLN A 115 34.35 -8.40 -6.81
N ALA A 116 35.11 -8.30 -5.73
CA ALA A 116 36.17 -9.24 -5.37
C ALA A 116 35.73 -10.16 -4.22
N ILE A 117 36.26 -11.39 -4.20
CA ILE A 117 36.15 -12.39 -3.12
C ILE A 117 37.57 -12.92 -2.88
N ASP A 118 38.44 -12.06 -2.35
CA ASP A 118 39.89 -12.28 -2.29
C ASP A 118 40.48 -12.15 -0.88
N VAL A 119 39.65 -11.80 0.12
CA VAL A 119 40.08 -11.72 1.51
C VAL A 119 40.09 -13.12 2.12
N PRO A 120 41.22 -13.62 2.65
CA PRO A 120 41.27 -14.94 3.28
C PRO A 120 40.34 -15.07 4.49
N TYR A 121 39.65 -16.20 4.59
CA TYR A 121 38.76 -16.57 5.70
C TYR A 121 38.91 -18.07 6.00
N GLY A 122 39.98 -18.43 6.72
CA GLY A 122 40.38 -19.82 6.90
C GLY A 122 40.79 -20.45 5.57
N SER A 123 40.18 -21.58 5.21
CA SER A 123 40.38 -22.25 3.91
C SER A 123 39.48 -21.69 2.79
N LEU A 124 38.70 -20.65 3.07
CA LEU A 124 37.83 -19.98 2.11
C LEU A 124 38.35 -18.56 1.84
N PHE A 125 37.75 -17.91 0.85
CA PHE A 125 37.87 -16.48 0.58
C PHE A 125 36.51 -15.81 0.75
N THR A 126 36.53 -14.54 1.15
CA THR A 126 35.32 -13.74 1.37
C THR A 126 35.46 -12.36 0.73
N GLY A 127 34.33 -11.77 0.42
CA GLY A 127 34.21 -10.39 -0.04
C GLY A 127 32.89 -9.81 0.44
N THR A 128 32.82 -8.50 0.64
CA THR A 128 31.59 -7.82 1.08
C THR A 128 31.05 -6.92 -0.01
N ARG A 129 29.74 -6.66 0.04
CA ARG A 129 29.05 -5.68 -0.81
C ARG A 129 28.00 -4.95 -0.02
N SER A 130 27.99 -3.62 -0.12
CA SER A 130 26.90 -2.83 0.43
C SER A 130 25.73 -2.80 -0.54
N TRP A 131 24.53 -3.08 -0.04
CA TRP A 131 23.27 -2.88 -0.74
C TRP A 131 22.46 -1.82 -0.01
N SER A 132 22.34 -0.63 -0.61
CA SER A 132 21.37 0.37 -0.17
C SER A 132 19.97 -0.08 -0.58
N PHE A 133 18.98 -0.02 0.30
CA PHE A 133 17.62 -0.38 -0.10
C PHE A 133 17.03 0.68 -1.02
N PRO A 134 16.19 0.30 -2.01
CA PRO A 134 15.52 1.25 -2.89
C PRO A 134 14.59 2.20 -2.12
N ILE A 135 14.09 1.79 -0.96
CA ILE A 135 13.33 2.62 -0.04
C ILE A 135 13.61 2.19 1.41
N ALA A 136 13.62 3.14 2.35
CA ALA A 136 13.96 2.87 3.74
C ALA A 136 12.86 2.08 4.49
N PHE A 137 13.27 1.24 5.42
CA PHE A 137 12.43 0.59 6.44
C PHE A 137 12.30 1.49 7.68
N SER A 138 11.34 1.18 8.57
CA SER A 138 11.19 1.82 9.89
C SER A 138 12.25 1.33 10.89
N GLY A 139 12.72 0.10 10.72
CA GLY A 139 13.78 -0.51 11.54
C GLY A 139 14.59 -1.53 10.76
N SER A 140 15.45 -2.29 11.44
CA SER A 140 16.26 -3.35 10.81
C SER A 140 15.35 -4.42 10.17
N PRO A 141 15.40 -4.62 8.85
CA PRO A 141 14.68 -5.71 8.20
C PRO A 141 15.39 -7.05 8.37
N THR A 142 14.69 -8.14 8.07
CA THR A 142 15.30 -9.45 7.81
C THR A 142 15.79 -9.49 6.36
N VAL A 143 17.04 -9.88 6.15
CA VAL A 143 17.67 -9.92 4.83
C VAL A 143 18.02 -11.36 4.46
N ASN A 144 17.65 -11.77 3.24
CA ASN A 144 17.97 -13.07 2.67
C ASN A 144 18.78 -12.89 1.37
N PRO A 145 20.09 -13.19 1.41
CA PRO A 145 20.91 -13.25 0.20
C PRO A 145 20.52 -14.44 -0.67
N GLY A 146 20.48 -14.21 -1.98
CA GLY A 146 20.27 -15.24 -3.00
C GLY A 146 21.57 -15.60 -3.70
N LEU A 147 21.65 -15.32 -5.00
CA LEU A 147 22.83 -15.60 -5.82
C LEU A 147 24.03 -14.79 -5.34
N PHE A 148 25.20 -15.41 -5.32
CA PHE A 148 26.48 -14.73 -5.17
C PHE A 148 27.53 -15.46 -6.01
N ARG A 149 27.41 -15.30 -7.34
CA ARG A 149 28.11 -16.12 -8.33
C ARG A 149 29.11 -15.29 -9.12
N TRP A 150 30.40 -15.50 -8.86
CA TRP A 150 31.47 -14.91 -9.66
C TRP A 150 31.67 -15.71 -10.96
N GLY A 151 31.46 -15.09 -12.12
CA GLY A 151 31.56 -15.72 -13.43
C GLY A 151 30.75 -17.01 -13.54
N THR A 152 31.41 -18.11 -13.87
CA THR A 152 30.81 -19.44 -13.89
C THR A 152 30.95 -20.23 -12.58
N GLY A 153 31.56 -19.64 -11.55
CA GLY A 153 31.88 -20.26 -10.27
C GLY A 153 30.65 -20.67 -9.44
N ALA A 154 30.91 -21.23 -8.26
CA ALA A 154 29.89 -21.80 -7.36
C ALA A 154 29.94 -21.16 -5.96
N GLY A 155 30.14 -19.83 -5.92
CA GLY A 155 30.10 -19.06 -4.68
C GLY A 155 28.69 -18.96 -4.07
N TRP A 156 28.63 -18.58 -2.80
CA TRP A 156 27.39 -18.38 -2.06
C TRP A 156 27.44 -17.13 -1.19
N GLY A 157 26.26 -16.63 -0.82
CA GLY A 157 26.10 -15.41 -0.05
C GLY A 157 25.60 -15.63 1.38
N THR A 158 25.96 -14.71 2.27
CA THR A 158 25.33 -14.49 3.58
C THR A 158 25.24 -12.99 3.86
N VAL A 159 24.69 -12.61 5.02
CA VAL A 159 24.73 -11.25 5.52
C VAL A 159 26.05 -10.99 6.25
N GLY A 160 26.67 -9.84 5.99
CA GLY A 160 27.91 -9.41 6.62
C GLY A 160 27.73 -8.81 8.02
N GLY A 161 26.48 -8.56 8.44
CA GLY A 161 26.12 -8.00 9.73
C GLY A 161 24.61 -7.72 9.82
N ILE A 162 24.17 -7.15 10.95
CA ILE A 162 22.78 -6.69 11.12
C ILE A 162 22.53 -5.52 10.17
N ALA A 163 21.41 -5.56 9.43
CA ALA A 163 21.03 -4.51 8.51
C ALA A 163 20.63 -3.22 9.25
N SER A 164 20.86 -2.07 8.63
CA SER A 164 20.24 -0.83 9.07
C SER A 164 18.84 -0.69 8.45
N ALA A 165 18.12 0.37 8.79
CA ALA A 165 16.87 0.73 8.13
C ALA A 165 17.04 1.06 6.63
N THR A 166 18.25 1.36 6.17
CA THR A 166 18.52 1.90 4.82
C THR A 166 19.47 1.06 3.98
N ALA A 167 20.20 0.12 4.58
CA ALA A 167 21.15 -0.70 3.86
C ALA A 167 21.45 -2.03 4.57
N ALA A 168 21.98 -2.99 3.80
CA ALA A 168 22.55 -4.22 4.30
C ALA A 168 23.95 -4.45 3.73
N THR A 169 24.83 -5.05 4.51
CA THR A 169 26.08 -5.60 4.00
C THR A 169 25.85 -7.05 3.63
N LEU A 170 26.03 -7.39 2.35
CA LEU A 170 26.10 -8.76 1.87
C LEU A 170 27.54 -9.25 1.93
N ARG A 171 27.72 -10.56 2.07
CA ARG A 171 29.02 -11.21 2.10
C ARG A 171 29.01 -12.42 1.19
N GLY A 172 29.91 -12.47 0.23
CA GLY A 172 30.16 -13.63 -0.61
C GLY A 172 31.25 -14.52 -0.02
N PHE A 173 31.18 -15.81 -0.33
CA PHE A 173 32.21 -16.80 -0.08
C PHE A 173 32.52 -17.59 -1.35
N ASP A 174 33.80 -17.95 -1.51
CA ASP A 174 34.28 -18.87 -2.53
C ASP A 174 35.45 -19.69 -1.95
N ILE A 175 35.71 -20.86 -2.52
CA ILE A 175 36.86 -21.71 -2.15
C ILE A 175 38.15 -21.26 -2.85
N VAL A 176 38.04 -20.42 -3.88
CA VAL A 176 39.17 -19.84 -4.62
C VAL A 176 39.11 -18.32 -4.53
N SER A 177 40.27 -17.68 -4.39
CA SER A 177 40.36 -16.21 -4.46
C SER A 177 39.86 -15.70 -5.81
N ARG A 178 38.95 -14.75 -5.79
CA ARG A 178 38.36 -14.12 -6.98
C ARG A 178 38.67 -12.63 -7.00
N ALA A 179 39.46 -12.19 -7.97
CA ALA A 179 39.67 -10.77 -8.21
C ALA A 179 38.41 -10.12 -8.82
N ALA A 180 38.30 -8.79 -8.71
CA ALA A 180 37.32 -8.03 -9.48
C ALA A 180 37.61 -8.09 -11.00
N GLY A 181 36.65 -7.62 -11.81
CA GLY A 181 36.74 -7.51 -13.27
C GLY A 181 35.93 -8.56 -14.04
N THR A 182 35.52 -9.65 -13.38
CA THR A 182 34.60 -10.64 -13.96
C THR A 182 33.18 -10.41 -13.48
N ALA A 183 32.21 -10.62 -14.36
CA ALA A 183 30.79 -10.48 -14.04
C ALA A 183 30.41 -11.38 -12.85
N THR A 184 29.89 -10.76 -11.80
CA THR A 184 29.43 -11.41 -10.58
C THR A 184 27.95 -11.13 -10.42
N VAL A 185 27.13 -12.19 -10.42
CA VAL A 185 25.68 -12.08 -10.24
C VAL A 185 25.34 -12.17 -8.77
N ILE A 186 24.67 -11.14 -8.27
CA ILE A 186 24.30 -10.98 -6.87
C ILE A 186 22.80 -10.71 -6.79
N SER A 187 22.11 -11.44 -5.92
CA SER A 187 20.72 -11.12 -5.58
C SER A 187 20.49 -11.18 -4.08
N ALA A 188 19.54 -10.39 -3.60
CA ALA A 188 19.07 -10.47 -2.23
C ALA A 188 17.64 -9.92 -2.13
N SER A 189 16.94 -10.33 -1.09
CA SER A 189 15.67 -9.73 -0.67
C SER A 189 15.74 -9.31 0.80
N ALA A 190 14.95 -8.31 1.16
CA ALA A 190 14.80 -7.81 2.51
C ALA A 190 13.31 -7.62 2.80
N MET A 191 12.87 -8.06 3.98
CA MET A 191 11.48 -7.93 4.44
C MET A 191 11.47 -7.31 5.83
N GLY A 192 10.58 -6.36 6.06
CA GLY A 192 10.49 -5.64 7.32
C GLY A 192 9.26 -4.73 7.36
N ARG A 193 9.32 -3.72 8.21
CA ARG A 193 8.24 -2.74 8.38
C ARG A 193 8.62 -1.39 7.79
N TRP A 194 7.68 -0.66 7.20
CA TRP A 194 7.90 0.73 6.75
C TRP A 194 7.32 1.79 7.70
N PHE A 195 6.48 1.38 8.64
CA PHE A 195 6.10 2.13 9.83
C PHE A 195 6.12 1.23 11.05
#